data_AF-A0A512JIM9-F1
#
_entry.id   AF-A0A512JIM9-F1
#
_cell.length_a   1.000
_cell.length_b   1.000
_cell.length_c   1.000
_cell.angle_alpha   90.00
_cell.angle_beta   90.00
_cell.angle_gamma   90.00
#
_symmetry.space_group_name_H-M   'P 1'
#
loop_
_entity.id
_entity.type
_entity.pdbx_description
1 polymer ?
#
loop_
_entity_poly.entity_id
_entity_poly.type
_entity_poly.pdbx_seq_one_letter_code
_entity_poly.pdbx_strand_id
1 'polypeptide(L)' 'MATKKIVASVTLHVPAKGHKPFEFDAFSNRIAGDYKVEEKAPGSIIDIDEDEADALIAAGKAELYEEPKAAAELKTPPAK' A
#
# COMPACT_ATOMS: atom_id res chain seq x y z
N MET A 1 10.93 2.87 12.05
CA MET A 1 9.79 1.93 12.08
C MET A 1 10.00 1.00 10.91
N ALA A 2 9.97 -0.32 11.13
CA ALA A 2 10.17 -1.27 10.04
C ALA A 2 8.87 -1.35 9.22
N THR A 3 8.99 -1.45 7.90
CA THR A 3 7.84 -1.62 7.01
C THR A 3 7.80 -3.05 6.46
N LYS A 4 6.60 -3.57 6.27
CA LYS A 4 6.33 -4.91 5.72
C LYS A 4 5.56 -4.78 4.41
N LYS A 5 5.90 -5.64 3.46
CA LYS A 5 5.15 -5.79 2.20
C LYS A 5 4.02 -6.80 2.39
N ILE A 6 2.81 -6.38 2.10
CA ILE A 6 1.60 -7.22 2.16
C ILE A 6 0.87 -7.16 0.83
N VAL A 7 0.11 -8.21 0.52
CA VAL A 7 -0.86 -8.22 -0.57
C VAL A 7 -2.23 -7.96 0.04
N ALA A 8 -2.95 -6.96 -0.47
CA ALA A 8 -4.32 -6.70 -0.04
C ALA A 8 -5.25 -7.84 -0.50
N SER A 9 -5.99 -8.47 0.40
CA SER A 9 -7.01 -9.48 0.04
C SER A 9 -8.38 -8.84 -0.20
N VAL A 10 -8.57 -7.61 0.31
CA VAL A 10 -9.77 -6.76 0.12
C VAL A 10 -9.35 -5.35 -0.31
N THR A 11 -10.30 -4.53 -0.76
CA THR A 11 -10.01 -3.11 -1.05
C THR A 11 -9.60 -2.38 0.23
N LEU A 12 -8.35 -1.89 0.27
CA LEU A 12 -7.80 -1.16 1.40
C LEU A 12 -7.77 0.34 1.13
N HIS A 13 -8.20 1.11 2.12
CA HIS A 13 -8.23 2.56 2.10
C HIS A 13 -7.02 3.06 2.90
N VAL A 14 -5.93 3.36 2.21
CA VAL A 14 -4.65 3.72 2.84
C VAL A 14 -4.45 5.24 2.74
N PRO A 15 -3.98 5.94 3.78
CA PRO A 15 -3.67 7.36 3.68
C PRO A 15 -2.62 7.62 2.60
N ALA A 16 -2.83 8.62 1.74
CA ALA A 16 -1.87 8.97 0.69
C ALA A 16 -0.55 9.42 1.33
N LYS A 17 0.55 8.69 1.08
CA LYS A 17 1.88 9.04 1.61
C LYS A 17 2.29 10.41 1.06
N GLY A 18 2.39 11.41 1.95
CA GLY A 18 2.80 12.78 1.62
C GLY A 18 1.69 13.83 1.64
N HIS A 19 0.43 13.45 1.89
CA HIS A 19 -0.62 14.46 2.08
C HIS A 19 -0.53 15.09 3.47
N LYS A 20 -0.55 16.42 3.52
CA LYS A 20 -0.63 17.15 4.79
C LYS A 20 -2.10 17.14 5.24
N PRO A 21 -2.41 16.61 6.44
CA PRO A 21 -3.79 16.56 6.93
C PRO A 21 -4.35 17.93 7.29
N PHE A 22 -3.51 18.97 7.34
CA PHE A 22 -3.90 20.35 7.57
C PHE A 22 -3.13 21.22 6.60
N GLU A 23 -3.82 21.73 5.59
CA GLU A 23 -3.30 22.81 4.76
C GLU A 23 -4.07 24.09 5.11
N PHE A 24 -3.34 25.15 5.43
CA PHE A 24 -3.95 26.45 5.66
C PHE A 24 -4.31 27.04 4.30
N ASP A 25 -5.62 27.10 4.00
CA ASP A 25 -6.09 27.77 2.79
C ASP A 25 -6.04 29.28 3.02
N ALA A 26 -5.00 29.90 2.47
CA ALA A 26 -4.78 31.34 2.55
C ALA A 26 -5.87 32.16 1.84
N PHE A 27 -6.63 31.57 0.91
CA PHE A 27 -7.71 32.27 0.20
C PHE A 27 -8.99 32.35 1.03
N SER A 28 -9.31 31.31 1.82
CA SER A 28 -10.53 31.26 2.64
C SER A 28 -10.30 31.49 4.14
N ASN A 29 -9.05 31.67 4.57
CA ASN A 29 -8.62 31.82 5.98
C ASN A 29 -9.22 30.73 6.88
N ARG A 30 -9.31 29.51 6.35
CA ARG A 30 -9.85 28.34 7.02
C ARG A 30 -8.83 27.22 7.02
N ILE A 31 -8.79 26.50 8.13
CA ILE A 31 -8.08 25.23 8.23
C ILE A 31 -9.11 24.18 7.84
N ALA A 32 -9.03 23.69 6.60
CA ALA A 32 -9.76 22.51 6.16
C ALA A 32 -8.74 21.37 6.03
N GLY A 33 -8.99 20.27 6.74
CA GLY A 33 -8.16 19.09 6.60
C GLY A 33 -8.63 18.27 5.42
N ASP A 34 -7.90 18.30 4.31
CA ASP A 34 -8.23 17.49 3.15
C ASP A 34 -7.52 16.13 3.28
N TYR A 35 -8.25 15.16 3.83
CA TYR A 35 -7.73 13.82 4.06
C TYR A 35 -7.81 13.00 2.77
N LYS A 36 -6.69 12.88 2.06
CA LYS A 36 -6.63 12.09 0.83
C LYS A 36 -6.35 10.62 1.13
N VAL A 37 -7.31 9.77 0.76
CA VAL A 37 -7.21 8.31 0.87
C VAL A 37 -6.91 7.74 -0.51
N GLU A 38 -5.95 6.82 -0.59
CA GLU A 38 -5.72 5.98 -1.77
C GLU A 38 -6.43 4.63 -1.59
N GLU A 39 -7.27 4.28 -2.55
CA GLU A 39 -7.84 2.94 -2.64
C GLU A 39 -6.83 1.98 -3.30
N LYS A 40 -6.52 0.89 -2.60
CA LYS A 40 -5.72 -0.21 -3.11
C LYS A 40 -6.63 -1.40 -3.36
N ALA A 41 -6.73 -1.79 -4.62
CA ALA A 41 -7.51 -2.96 -5.03
C ALA A 41 -6.93 -4.25 -4.41
N PRO A 42 -7.77 -5.29 -4.20
CA PRO A 42 -7.28 -6.61 -3.82
C PRO A 42 -6.25 -7.12 -4.86
N GLY A 43 -5.19 -7.79 -4.39
CA GLY A 43 -4.02 -8.21 -5.17
C GLY A 43 -2.92 -7.15 -5.27
N SER A 44 -3.15 -5.92 -4.81
CA SER A 44 -2.11 -4.88 -4.81
C SER A 44 -1.07 -5.14 -3.71
N ILE A 45 0.20 -4.99 -4.06
CA ILE A 45 1.31 -5.03 -3.10
C ILE A 45 1.42 -3.65 -2.43
N ILE A 46 1.37 -3.64 -1.10
CA ILE A 46 1.41 -2.42 -0.29
C ILE A 46 2.57 -2.53 0.69
N ASP A 47 3.32 -1.44 0.83
CA ASP A 47 4.41 -1.29 1.81
C ASP A 47 3.94 -0.38 2.93
N ILE A 48 3.65 -0.98 4.09
CA ILE A 48 3.03 -0.35 5.26
C ILE A 48 3.82 -0.68 6.53
N ASP A 49 3.59 0.04 7.61
CA ASP A 49 4.28 -0.22 8.88
C ASP A 49 3.98 -1.63 9.40
N GLU A 50 4.96 -2.24 10.06
CA GLU A 50 4.91 -3.62 10.53
C GLU A 50 3.68 -3.92 11.42
N ASP A 51 3.36 -3.02 12.35
CA ASP A 51 2.20 -3.16 13.25
C ASP A 51 0.87 -3.10 12.48
N GLU A 52 0.78 -2.23 11.48
CA GLU A 52 -0.42 -2.11 10.64
C GLU A 52 -0.55 -3.31 9.69
N ALA A 53 0.56 -3.80 9.15
CA ALA A 53 0.61 -5.00 8.34
C ALA A 53 0.12 -6.22 9.13
N ASP A 54 0.63 -6.42 10.35
CA ASP A 54 0.23 -7.54 11.20
C ASP A 54 -1.25 -7.42 11.62
N ALA A 55 -1.75 -6.21 11.87
CA ALA A 55 -3.17 -5.98 12.12
C ALA A 55 -4.06 -6.31 10.92
N LEU A 56 -3.63 -5.96 9.70
CA LEU A 56 -4.36 -6.27 8.45
C LEU A 56 -4.34 -7.77 8.14
N ILE A 57 -3.23 -8.45 8.42
CA ILE A 57 -3.11 -9.91 8.28
C ILE A 57 -3.97 -10.63 9.33
N ALA A 58 -3.90 -10.22 10.60
CA ALA A 58 -4.72 -10.78 11.67
C ALA A 58 -6.23 -10.58 11.42
N ALA A 59 -6.60 -9.48 10.75
CA ALA A 59 -7.98 -9.22 10.34
C ALA A 59 -8.42 -10.00 9.07
N GLY A 60 -7.53 -10.77 8.44
CA GLY A 60 -7.80 -11.49 7.18
C GLY A 60 -8.04 -10.57 5.99
N LYS A 61 -7.58 -9.32 6.06
CA LYS A 61 -7.75 -8.30 5.01
C LYS A 61 -6.53 -8.20 4.08
N ALA A 62 -5.41 -8.78 4.50
CA ALA A 62 -4.18 -8.84 3.73
C ALA A 62 -3.43 -10.14 4.02
N GLU A 63 -2.50 -10.48 3.14
CA GLU A 63 -1.60 -11.62 3.28
C GLU A 63 -0.15 -11.13 3.21
N LEU A 64 0.76 -11.84 3.88
CA LEU A 64 2.18 -11.54 3.79
C LEU A 64 2.61 -11.72 2.33
N TYR A 65 3.24 -10.70 1.74
CA TYR A 65 3.83 -10.86 0.43
C TYR A 65 5.13 -11.67 0.57
N GLU A 66 5.02 -12.98 0.43
CA GLU A 66 6.18 -13.82 0.16
C GLU A 66 6.56 -13.59 -1.30
N GLU A 67 7.75 -13.02 -1.54
CA GLU A 67 8.28 -12.95 -2.90
C GLU A 67 8.21 -14.35 -3.52
N PRO A 68 7.54 -14.53 -4.67
CA PRO A 68 7.70 -15.76 -5.40
C PRO A 68 9.18 -15.85 -5.75
N LYS A 69 9.90 -16.75 -5.08
CA LYS A 69 11.25 -17.18 -5.46
C LYS A 69 11.14 -17.98 -6.76
N ALA A 70 10.70 -17.35 -7.84
CA ALA A 70 10.44 -17.98 -9.12
C ALA A 70 10.34 -16.94 -10.25
N ALA A 71 11.45 -16.25 -10.55
CA ALA A 71 11.70 -15.69 -11.88
C ALA A 71 13.18 -15.34 -12.09
N ALA A 72 14.11 -16.17 -11.60
CA ALA A 72 15.38 -16.29 -12.30
C ALA A 72 15.09 -17.14 -13.54
N GLU A 73 15.39 -16.60 -14.73
CA GLU A 73 15.47 -17.34 -16.01
C GLU A 73 14.16 -17.65 -16.76
N LEU A 74 13.43 -16.63 -17.23
CA LEU A 74 12.54 -16.79 -18.38
C LEU A 74 12.59 -15.57 -19.33
N LYS A 75 13.74 -15.39 -19.98
CA LYS A 75 13.88 -14.82 -21.34
C LYS A 75 15.10 -15.53 -21.93
N THR A 76 14.98 -16.54 -22.78
CA THR A 76 14.57 -16.42 -24.20
C THR A 76 14.19 -17.79 -24.80
N PRO A 77 13.17 -17.87 -25.69
CA PRO A 77 12.85 -19.08 -26.47
C PRO A 77 13.86 -19.36 -27.62
N PRO A 78 13.86 -20.58 -28.20
CA PRO A 78 14.99 -21.16 -28.94
C PRO A 78 15.04 -20.69 -30.40
N ALA A 79 16.25 -20.65 -30.98
CA ALA A 79 16.43 -20.62 -32.43
C ALA A 79 17.35 -21.78 -32.84
N LYS A 80 16.76 -22.72 -33.57
CA LYS A 80 17.43 -23.81 -34.29
C LYS A 80 17.85 -23.30 -35.66
#